data_AF-A0AAD5DYI3-F1
#
_entry.id   AF-A0AAD5DYI3-F1
#
_cell.length_a   1.000
_cell.length_b   1.000
_cell.length_c   1.000
_cell.angle_alpha   90.00
_cell.angle_beta   90.00
_cell.angle_gamma   90.00
#
_symmetry.space_group_name_H-M   'P 1'
#
loop_
_entity.id
_entity.type
_entity.pdbx_description
1 polymer ?
#
loop_
_entity_poly.entity_id
_entity_poly.type
_entity_poly.pdbx_seq_one_letter_code
_entity_poly.pdbx_strand_id
1 'polypeptide(L)'
;MVGKPPAAGYKTLLPGSPKRRGHRVSVPTVALVAVVLLWAGYRYGHSQQVSGPLASGTALGSSSSGSAGIGTTQGAAALSLGRITLPAGSLHATTSARATAGLVPLDEARTLQFDLCNGFTNQRIALLSGLVLAAELNRSVVLPDFLLDGYQPDAKEWITVDKAQVEPFGVWFDQAAFVQALNEHGMQVAEGAAAEPALVGIERYDSQSQPVDAIVAYMKKRTRQHIRIACPAFRLPGALIERHKELLMAASRALRPSPRYAALIEARRQRIADLTGAPLGSYNVLHLRAEKDWLALCEWWQKPEEGRDNCMNNTLTVGQPLQEHGFPPEVPVVVVTSFRDAVKDVLDAALQSIRGHKFVPVLGSELVRGKEEEALSREQRALVDYYLGLDAQRFLGNSVSTFTAFIMLERKWAHRPAGHYNGGNVPLSLFFPFYDEQSS
;
A
#
# COMPACT_ATOMS: atom_id res chain seq x y z
N MET A 1 -27.30 2.87 50.38
CA MET A 1 -27.18 1.44 50.03
C MET A 1 -26.98 1.35 48.54
N VAL A 2 -25.73 1.16 48.09
CA VAL A 2 -25.35 1.11 46.68
C VAL A 2 -25.16 -0.36 46.32
N GLY A 3 -26.01 -0.86 45.43
CA GLY A 3 -26.00 -2.26 44.99
C GLY A 3 -24.81 -2.56 44.08
N LYS A 4 -24.01 -3.56 44.45
CA LYS A 4 -22.98 -4.17 43.60
C LYS A 4 -23.62 -4.85 42.39
N PRO A 5 -23.08 -4.72 41.17
CA PRO A 5 -23.47 -5.57 40.05
C PRO A 5 -22.86 -6.98 40.19
N PRO A 6 -23.52 -8.02 39.61
CA PRO A 6 -23.09 -9.40 39.76
C PRO A 6 -21.83 -9.71 38.93
N ALA A 7 -20.91 -10.45 39.52
CA ALA A 7 -19.73 -10.99 38.87
C ALA A 7 -20.11 -12.16 37.94
N ALA A 8 -19.84 -12.01 36.65
CA ALA A 8 -19.90 -13.11 35.69
C ALA A 8 -18.68 -14.00 35.87
N GLY A 9 -18.90 -15.24 36.34
CA GLY A 9 -17.86 -16.26 36.46
C GLY A 9 -17.57 -16.93 35.13
N TYR A 10 -16.41 -16.65 34.54
CA TYR A 10 -15.84 -17.47 33.47
C TYR A 10 -14.94 -18.55 34.09
N LYS A 11 -15.32 -19.81 33.87
CA LYS A 11 -14.50 -20.98 34.21
C LYS A 11 -13.25 -20.99 33.33
N THR A 12 -12.09 -20.91 33.97
CA THR A 12 -10.76 -21.16 33.42
C THR A 12 -10.62 -22.62 33.00
N LEU A 13 -10.59 -22.88 31.69
CA LEU A 13 -10.02 -24.11 31.13
C LEU A 13 -8.60 -23.78 30.66
N LEU A 14 -7.61 -24.15 31.47
CA LEU A 14 -6.19 -24.09 31.10
C LEU A 14 -5.85 -25.30 30.21
N PRO A 15 -5.34 -25.12 28.99
CA PRO A 15 -4.70 -26.20 28.25
C PRO A 15 -3.28 -26.42 28.78
N GLY A 16 -2.90 -27.69 28.94
CA GLY A 16 -1.59 -28.10 29.45
C GLY A 16 -0.43 -27.63 28.57
N SER A 17 0.67 -27.28 29.24
CA SER A 17 1.92 -26.80 28.64
C SER A 17 2.52 -27.81 27.66
N PRO A 18 2.87 -27.43 26.42
CA PRO A 18 3.55 -28.33 25.51
C PRO A 18 5.02 -28.52 25.94
N LYS A 19 5.44 -29.79 25.99
CA LYS A 19 6.84 -30.19 26.25
C LYS A 19 7.75 -29.59 25.16
N ARG A 20 8.70 -28.74 25.56
CA ARG A 20 9.81 -28.26 24.70
C ARG A 20 10.58 -29.46 24.13
N ARG A 21 10.50 -29.69 22.82
CA ARG A 21 11.46 -30.52 22.08
C ARG A 21 12.63 -29.63 21.66
N GLY A 22 13.84 -29.97 22.10
CA GLY A 22 15.05 -29.29 21.65
C GLY A 22 15.30 -29.56 20.17
N HIS A 23 15.26 -28.51 19.35
CA HIS A 23 15.68 -28.60 17.96
C HIS A 23 17.21 -28.67 17.90
N ARG A 24 17.75 -29.83 17.51
CA ARG A 24 19.14 -29.94 17.02
C ARG A 24 19.19 -29.34 15.63
N VAL A 25 19.80 -28.16 15.50
CA VAL A 25 20.15 -27.60 14.20
C VAL A 25 21.18 -28.51 13.55
N SER A 26 20.87 -29.04 12.36
CA SER A 26 21.81 -29.91 11.64
C SER A 26 22.93 -29.07 11.04
N VAL A 27 24.16 -29.57 11.15
CA VAL A 27 25.39 -28.99 10.57
C VAL A 27 25.24 -28.50 9.11
N PRO A 28 24.51 -29.18 8.19
CA PRO A 28 24.33 -28.68 6.83
C PRO A 28 23.58 -27.34 6.72
N THR A 29 22.68 -27.01 7.65
CA THR A 29 21.95 -25.73 7.62
C THR A 29 22.88 -24.57 7.98
N VAL A 30 23.80 -24.77 8.94
CA VAL A 30 24.81 -23.78 9.33
C VAL A 30 25.78 -23.51 8.18
N ALA A 31 26.19 -24.57 7.46
CA ALA A 31 27.08 -24.44 6.29
C ALA A 31 26.41 -23.67 5.14
N LEU A 32 25.12 -23.89 4.89
CA LEU A 32 24.38 -23.17 3.85
C LEU A 32 24.26 -21.67 4.16
N VAL A 33 23.95 -21.32 5.42
CA VAL A 33 23.87 -19.92 5.86
C VAL A 33 25.23 -19.23 5.75
N ALA A 34 26.32 -19.91 6.13
CA ALA A 34 27.67 -19.37 5.98
C ALA A 34 28.05 -19.11 4.51
N VAL A 35 27.67 -20.00 3.58
CA VAL A 35 27.92 -19.80 2.14
C VAL A 35 27.12 -18.62 1.59
N VAL A 36 25.87 -18.43 2.01
CA VAL A 36 25.05 -17.27 1.61
C VAL A 36 25.66 -15.97 2.13
N LEU A 37 26.11 -15.93 3.38
CA LEU A 37 26.74 -14.74 3.97
C LEU A 37 28.09 -14.41 3.30
N LEU A 38 28.91 -15.42 3.00
CA LEU A 38 30.18 -15.24 2.29
C LEU A 38 29.96 -14.75 0.84
N TRP A 39 28.96 -15.29 0.15
CA TRP A 39 28.59 -14.85 -1.20
C TRP A 39 28.07 -13.40 -1.21
N ALA A 40 27.27 -13.02 -0.21
CA ALA A 40 26.79 -11.65 -0.04
C ALA A 40 27.94 -10.67 0.27
N GLY A 41 28.87 -11.04 1.15
CA GLY A 41 30.06 -10.24 1.45
C GLY A 41 31.00 -10.06 0.25
N TYR A 42 31.21 -11.12 -0.54
CA TYR A 42 32.04 -11.07 -1.75
C TYR A 42 31.48 -10.11 -2.81
N ARG A 43 30.16 -10.13 -3.03
CA ARG A 43 29.47 -9.21 -3.95
C ARG A 43 29.53 -7.75 -3.47
N TYR A 44 29.43 -7.52 -2.17
CA TYR A 44 29.54 -6.18 -1.59
C TYR A 44 30.92 -5.56 -1.80
N GLY A 45 31.99 -6.35 -1.68
CA GLY A 45 33.37 -5.88 -1.91
C GLY A 45 33.66 -5.48 -3.36
N HIS A 46 33.00 -6.10 -4.35
CA HIS A 46 33.22 -5.76 -5.77
C HIS A 46 32.36 -4.60 -6.30
N SER A 47 31.24 -4.26 -5.65
CA SER A 47 30.41 -3.12 -6.08
C SER A 47 31.01 -1.76 -5.70
N GLN A 48 31.95 -1.71 -4.76
CA GLN A 48 32.58 -0.46 -4.28
C GLN A 48 33.79 0.00 -5.12
N GLN A 49 34.22 -0.76 -6.13
CA GLN A 49 35.46 -0.48 -6.90
C GLN A 49 35.27 0.25 -8.23
N VAL A 50 34.06 0.70 -8.61
CA VAL A 50 33.81 1.28 -9.95
C VAL A 50 33.53 2.78 -9.96
N SER A 51 33.57 3.48 -8.82
CA SER A 51 33.32 4.92 -8.76
C SER A 51 34.60 5.72 -8.49
N GLY A 52 35.45 5.85 -9.51
CA GLY A 52 36.55 6.83 -9.51
C GLY A 52 36.03 8.25 -9.82
N PRO A 53 36.55 9.31 -9.17
CA PRO A 53 36.09 10.67 -9.41
C PRO A 53 36.65 11.22 -10.73
N LEU A 54 35.77 11.70 -11.61
CA LEU A 54 36.12 12.51 -12.76
C LEU A 54 36.51 13.92 -12.29
N ALA A 55 37.70 14.34 -12.70
CA ALA A 55 38.35 15.57 -12.31
C ALA A 55 37.61 16.83 -12.77
N SER A 56 37.61 17.83 -11.90
CA SER A 56 37.09 19.18 -12.07
C SER A 56 37.99 20.01 -13.00
N GLY A 57 37.39 20.59 -14.04
CA GLY A 57 37.98 21.61 -14.89
C GLY A 57 37.51 23.01 -14.50
N THR A 58 38.46 23.86 -14.11
CA THR A 58 38.35 25.31 -13.86
C THR A 58 38.28 26.16 -15.14
N ALA A 59 37.52 27.28 -15.08
CA ALA A 59 37.76 28.62 -15.69
C ALA A 59 36.39 29.29 -15.99
N LEU A 60 35.96 30.42 -15.40
CA LEU A 60 36.44 31.82 -15.35
C LEU A 60 35.46 32.74 -16.12
N GLY A 61 35.21 33.93 -15.55
CA GLY A 61 34.68 35.13 -16.25
C GLY A 61 33.25 35.53 -15.83
N SER A 62 33.07 36.49 -14.90
CA SER A 62 32.85 37.94 -15.14
C SER A 62 31.54 38.26 -15.89
N SER A 63 30.72 39.28 -15.60
CA SER A 63 30.63 40.36 -14.61
C SER A 63 29.34 41.14 -14.94
N SER A 64 28.92 42.02 -14.01
CA SER A 64 28.23 43.31 -14.22
C SER A 64 26.70 43.44 -14.02
N SER A 65 26.37 44.09 -12.88
CA SER A 65 25.62 45.37 -12.74
C SER A 65 24.13 45.53 -13.15
N GLY A 66 23.39 46.09 -12.17
CA GLY A 66 22.27 47.04 -12.34
C GLY A 66 20.89 46.38 -12.30
N SER A 67 19.83 46.95 -11.72
CA SER A 67 19.58 48.18 -10.97
C SER A 67 18.16 48.07 -10.42
N ALA A 68 17.87 48.77 -9.32
CA ALA A 68 16.55 48.89 -8.71
C ALA A 68 15.51 49.52 -9.65
N GLY A 69 14.24 49.14 -9.49
CA GLY A 69 13.10 49.75 -10.17
C GLY A 69 11.78 49.40 -9.49
N ILE A 70 11.29 50.32 -8.67
CA ILE A 70 9.94 50.37 -8.10
C ILE A 70 8.93 50.65 -9.23
N GLY A 71 7.79 49.98 -9.22
CA GLY A 71 6.69 50.27 -10.15
C GLY A 71 5.42 49.48 -9.85
N THR A 72 4.59 50.03 -8.97
CA THR A 72 3.16 49.70 -8.84
C THR A 72 2.37 50.19 -10.06
N THR A 73 1.56 49.34 -10.67
CA THR A 73 0.29 49.75 -11.31
C THR A 73 -0.71 48.61 -11.40
N GLN A 74 -1.96 48.99 -11.13
CA GLN A 74 -3.20 48.22 -11.20
C GLN A 74 -3.52 47.77 -12.64
N GLY A 75 -4.28 46.69 -12.76
CA GLY A 75 -4.90 46.31 -14.02
C GLY A 75 -5.69 45.00 -13.91
N ALA A 76 -6.91 45.07 -13.40
CA ALA A 76 -7.88 43.99 -13.49
C ALA A 76 -8.31 43.79 -14.95
N ALA A 77 -8.03 42.62 -15.51
CA ALA A 77 -8.58 42.17 -16.78
C ALA A 77 -9.23 40.78 -16.57
N ALA A 78 -10.56 40.76 -16.59
CA ALA A 78 -11.35 39.54 -16.60
C ALA A 78 -11.22 38.89 -17.98
N LEU A 79 -10.56 37.73 -18.04
CA LEU A 79 -10.52 36.89 -19.23
C LEU A 79 -11.84 36.10 -19.32
N SER A 80 -12.67 36.53 -20.27
CA SER A 80 -13.81 35.77 -20.78
C SER A 80 -13.30 34.48 -21.45
N LEU A 81 -13.50 33.34 -20.80
CA LEU A 81 -13.29 32.02 -21.40
C LEU A 81 -14.46 31.74 -22.36
N GLY A 82 -14.18 31.85 -23.65
CA GLY A 82 -15.09 31.46 -24.71
C GLY A 82 -15.49 29.98 -24.60
N ARG A 83 -16.78 29.71 -24.79
CA ARG A 83 -17.33 28.37 -25.00
C ARG A 83 -16.65 27.72 -26.20
N ILE A 84 -15.92 26.64 -25.95
CA ILE A 84 -15.47 25.72 -26.99
C ILE A 84 -16.62 24.74 -27.25
N THR A 85 -17.28 24.91 -28.40
CA THR A 85 -18.23 23.95 -28.95
C THR A 85 -17.43 22.88 -29.70
N LEU A 86 -17.36 21.66 -29.16
CA LEU A 86 -16.76 20.52 -29.86
C LEU A 86 -17.78 19.92 -30.84
N PRO A 87 -17.38 19.63 -32.10
CA PRO A 87 -18.27 18.99 -33.05
C PRO A 87 -18.48 17.52 -32.69
N ALA A 88 -19.75 17.10 -32.69
CA ALA A 88 -20.13 15.70 -32.63
C ALA A 88 -19.73 15.02 -33.95
N GLY A 89 -18.73 14.14 -33.89
CA GLY A 89 -18.24 13.42 -35.07
C GLY A 89 -17.56 12.11 -34.71
N SER A 90 -18.28 11.01 -34.94
CA SER A 90 -17.77 9.67 -35.29
C SER A 90 -16.69 9.03 -34.40
N LEU A 91 -17.17 8.28 -33.40
CA LEU A 91 -16.40 7.25 -32.70
C LEU A 91 -16.24 6.02 -33.63
N HIS A 92 -15.18 6.01 -34.43
CA HIS A 92 -14.63 4.75 -34.93
C HIS A 92 -13.28 4.49 -34.26
N ALA A 93 -13.30 3.48 -33.39
CA ALA A 93 -12.17 2.93 -32.68
C ALA A 93 -11.10 2.44 -33.66
N THR A 94 -9.93 3.08 -33.62
CA THR A 94 -8.64 2.48 -33.96
C THR A 94 -7.72 2.61 -32.75
N THR A 95 -8.12 1.99 -31.65
CA THR A 95 -7.29 1.69 -30.49
C THR A 95 -6.56 0.37 -30.73
N SER A 96 -5.42 0.37 -31.41
CA SER A 96 -4.43 -0.73 -31.32
C SER A 96 -3.10 -0.37 -31.98
N ALA A 97 -2.43 0.69 -31.50
CA ALA A 97 -1.01 0.97 -31.84
C ALA A 97 -0.37 2.00 -30.88
N ARG A 98 -0.89 2.16 -29.66
CA ARG A 98 -0.17 2.92 -28.63
C ARG A 98 0.83 1.96 -28.03
N ALA A 99 2.06 2.06 -28.53
CA ALA A 99 3.18 1.18 -28.32
C ALA A 99 3.22 0.51 -26.94
N THR A 100 3.48 -0.80 -26.97
CA THR A 100 4.07 -1.64 -25.93
C THR A 100 5.48 -1.15 -25.51
N ALA A 101 5.72 0.17 -25.54
CA ALA A 101 7.00 0.78 -25.29
C ALA A 101 7.51 0.37 -23.90
N GLY A 102 8.53 -0.48 -23.89
CA GLY A 102 9.18 -0.95 -22.68
C GLY A 102 8.71 -2.29 -22.13
N LEU A 103 7.81 -3.01 -22.82
CA LEU A 103 7.57 -4.42 -22.52
C LEU A 103 8.58 -5.29 -23.28
N VAL A 104 8.95 -6.42 -22.68
CA VAL A 104 9.86 -7.41 -23.27
C VAL A 104 9.06 -8.62 -23.77
N PRO A 105 9.30 -9.10 -25.01
CA PRO A 105 8.69 -10.33 -25.51
C PRO A 105 8.93 -11.50 -24.56
N LEU A 106 7.89 -12.32 -24.36
CA LEU A 106 7.93 -13.39 -23.35
C LEU A 106 9.01 -14.45 -23.66
N ASP A 107 9.23 -14.77 -24.92
CA ASP A 107 10.22 -15.73 -25.41
C ASP A 107 11.66 -15.26 -25.24
N GLU A 108 11.88 -13.94 -25.21
CA GLU A 108 13.17 -13.31 -24.95
C GLU A 108 13.45 -13.12 -23.44
N ALA A 109 12.42 -13.20 -22.60
CA ALA A 109 12.50 -12.90 -21.18
C ALA A 109 12.69 -14.14 -20.29
N ARG A 110 13.47 -13.98 -19.21
CA ARG A 110 13.40 -14.86 -18.03
C ARG A 110 12.43 -14.24 -17.05
N THR A 111 11.25 -14.83 -16.90
CA THR A 111 10.16 -14.15 -16.18
C THR A 111 9.96 -14.64 -14.76
N LEU A 112 9.44 -13.75 -13.92
CA LEU A 112 8.84 -14.05 -12.62
C LEU A 112 7.35 -13.69 -12.68
N GLN A 113 6.49 -14.69 -12.51
CA GLN A 113 5.06 -14.54 -12.27
C GLN A 113 4.78 -14.70 -10.78
N PHE A 114 3.80 -13.98 -10.25
CA PHE A 114 3.34 -14.18 -8.88
C PHE A 114 1.88 -13.85 -8.71
N ASP A 115 1.24 -14.53 -7.76
CA ASP A 115 -0.15 -14.26 -7.42
C ASP A 115 -0.25 -13.13 -6.41
N LEU A 116 -1.38 -12.43 -6.38
CA LEU A 116 -1.77 -11.55 -5.28
C LEU A 116 -2.67 -12.30 -4.30
N CYS A 117 -2.78 -11.81 -3.08
CA CYS A 117 -3.60 -12.44 -2.05
C CYS A 117 -4.26 -11.44 -1.09
N ASN A 118 -5.39 -11.87 -0.54
CA ASN A 118 -6.17 -11.17 0.48
C ASN A 118 -6.60 -9.76 0.02
N GLY A 119 -6.88 -8.87 0.98
CA GLY A 119 -7.38 -7.52 0.70
C GLY A 119 -6.39 -6.62 -0.07
N PHE A 120 -6.91 -5.52 -0.61
CA PHE A 120 -6.27 -4.59 -1.53
C PHE A 120 -4.83 -4.22 -1.16
N THR A 121 -4.58 -3.84 0.10
CA THR A 121 -3.23 -3.44 0.52
C THR A 121 -2.29 -4.62 0.67
N ASN A 122 -2.78 -5.81 1.02
CA ASN A 122 -1.96 -7.02 1.00
C ASN A 122 -1.58 -7.39 -0.45
N GLN A 123 -2.46 -7.14 -1.41
CA GLN A 123 -2.14 -7.26 -2.84
C GLN A 123 -1.06 -6.25 -3.27
N ARG A 124 -1.11 -4.99 -2.81
CA ARG A 124 -0.02 -4.02 -3.05
C ARG A 124 1.31 -4.46 -2.43
N ILE A 125 1.27 -5.00 -1.21
CA ILE A 125 2.48 -5.53 -0.54
C ILE A 125 3.04 -6.74 -1.28
N ALA A 126 2.17 -7.64 -1.76
CA ALA A 126 2.55 -8.77 -2.61
C ALA A 126 3.19 -8.27 -3.92
N LEU A 127 2.59 -7.28 -4.58
CA LEU A 127 3.16 -6.65 -5.76
C LEU A 127 4.58 -6.15 -5.49
N LEU A 128 4.75 -5.27 -4.49
CA LEU A 128 6.06 -4.72 -4.15
C LEU A 128 7.09 -5.79 -3.78
N SER A 129 6.70 -6.79 -2.98
CA SER A 129 7.58 -7.90 -2.62
C SER A 129 7.97 -8.72 -3.86
N GLY A 130 7.03 -8.95 -4.77
CA GLY A 130 7.27 -9.63 -6.05
C GLY A 130 8.27 -8.88 -6.93
N LEU A 131 8.20 -7.54 -6.97
CA LEU A 131 9.17 -6.70 -7.68
C LEU A 131 10.58 -6.87 -7.10
N VAL A 132 10.74 -6.75 -5.78
CA VAL A 132 12.06 -6.94 -5.13
C VAL A 132 12.65 -8.30 -5.49
N LEU A 133 11.82 -9.34 -5.47
CA LEU A 133 12.27 -10.67 -5.85
C LEU A 133 12.61 -10.78 -7.34
N ALA A 134 11.86 -10.14 -8.24
CA ALA A 134 12.17 -10.09 -9.66
C ALA A 134 13.54 -9.42 -9.90
N ALA A 135 13.79 -8.29 -9.22
CA ALA A 135 15.05 -7.57 -9.29
C ALA A 135 16.23 -8.43 -8.81
N GLU A 136 16.10 -9.07 -7.66
CA GLU A 136 17.15 -9.93 -7.09
C GLU A 136 17.45 -11.17 -7.93
N LEU A 137 16.45 -11.69 -8.65
CA LEU A 137 16.62 -12.82 -9.56
C LEU A 137 17.04 -12.41 -10.98
N ASN A 138 17.16 -11.10 -11.25
CA ASN A 138 17.35 -10.53 -12.58
C ASN A 138 16.36 -11.12 -13.60
N ARG A 139 15.06 -10.94 -13.31
CA ARG A 139 13.94 -11.44 -14.09
C ARG A 139 13.01 -10.32 -14.47
N SER A 140 12.43 -10.41 -15.67
CA SER A 140 11.33 -9.54 -16.07
C SER A 140 10.07 -9.93 -15.29
N VAL A 141 9.35 -8.96 -14.75
CA VAL A 141 8.10 -9.23 -14.02
C VAL A 141 6.94 -9.41 -14.99
N VAL A 142 6.08 -10.37 -14.73
CA VAL A 142 4.74 -10.42 -15.33
C VAL A 142 3.80 -9.71 -14.36
N LEU A 143 3.14 -8.64 -14.81
CA LEU A 143 2.21 -7.91 -13.95
C LEU A 143 1.04 -8.82 -13.55
N PRO A 144 0.70 -8.90 -12.26
CA PRO A 144 -0.32 -9.81 -11.78
C PRO A 144 -1.73 -9.25 -11.97
N ASP A 145 -2.72 -10.14 -11.98
CA ASP A 145 -4.13 -9.76 -11.87
C ASP A 145 -4.48 -9.45 -10.41
N PHE A 146 -5.36 -8.47 -10.22
CA PHE A 146 -5.84 -8.03 -8.91
C PHE A 146 -7.14 -8.74 -8.54
N LEU A 147 -7.23 -9.19 -7.29
CA LEU A 147 -8.42 -9.83 -6.75
C LEU A 147 -9.51 -8.78 -6.52
N LEU A 148 -10.71 -9.06 -7.00
CA LEU A 148 -11.90 -8.25 -6.76
C LEU A 148 -12.47 -8.45 -5.35
N ASP A 149 -12.22 -9.62 -4.75
CA ASP A 149 -12.62 -9.92 -3.38
C ASP A 149 -11.48 -10.63 -2.65
N GLY A 150 -10.91 -9.95 -1.66
CA GLY A 150 -9.86 -10.47 -0.81
C GLY A 150 -10.32 -10.74 0.63
N TYR A 151 -11.64 -10.80 0.86
CA TYR A 151 -12.22 -10.93 2.20
C TYR A 151 -11.83 -12.25 2.89
N GLN A 152 -11.41 -12.16 4.15
CA GLN A 152 -10.97 -13.31 4.95
C GLN A 152 -11.90 -13.47 6.16
N PRO A 153 -13.00 -14.27 6.06
CA PRO A 153 -14.02 -14.35 7.10
C PRO A 153 -13.51 -14.85 8.46
N ASP A 154 -12.46 -15.67 8.49
CA ASP A 154 -11.97 -16.32 9.70
C ASP A 154 -10.46 -16.12 9.96
N ALA A 155 -9.82 -15.20 9.24
CA ALA A 155 -8.38 -14.91 9.23
C ALA A 155 -7.44 -16.11 8.95
N LYS A 156 -7.97 -17.31 8.73
CA LYS A 156 -7.19 -18.55 8.55
C LYS A 156 -7.07 -18.95 7.09
N GLU A 157 -8.10 -18.68 6.29
CA GLU A 157 -8.06 -18.98 4.86
C GLU A 157 -7.43 -17.84 4.04
N TRP A 158 -6.51 -18.21 3.13
CA TRP A 158 -5.95 -17.30 2.14
C TRP A 158 -6.84 -17.28 0.91
N ILE A 159 -7.16 -16.08 0.46
CA ILE A 159 -7.83 -15.86 -0.81
C ILE A 159 -6.76 -15.51 -1.85
N THR A 160 -6.70 -16.31 -2.91
CA THR A 160 -5.73 -16.25 -3.99
C THR A 160 -6.48 -16.23 -5.34
N VAL A 161 -5.75 -15.99 -6.43
CA VAL A 161 -6.30 -15.82 -7.80
C VAL A 161 -7.14 -17.01 -8.29
N ASP A 162 -6.93 -18.21 -7.75
CA ASP A 162 -7.69 -19.43 -8.04
C ASP A 162 -9.05 -19.48 -7.32
N LYS A 163 -9.29 -18.60 -6.36
CA LYS A 163 -10.48 -18.62 -5.48
C LYS A 163 -11.34 -17.36 -5.58
N ALA A 164 -10.89 -16.34 -6.31
CA ALA A 164 -11.58 -15.07 -6.43
C ALA A 164 -11.68 -14.63 -7.89
N GLN A 165 -12.66 -13.77 -8.16
CA GLN A 165 -12.68 -13.06 -9.45
C GLN A 165 -11.49 -12.09 -9.49
N VAL A 166 -10.88 -11.96 -10.66
CA VAL A 166 -9.70 -11.13 -10.87
C VAL A 166 -9.89 -10.18 -12.05
N GLU A 167 -9.17 -9.07 -12.01
CA GLU A 167 -9.09 -8.11 -13.12
C GLU A 167 -7.61 -7.82 -13.46
N PRO A 168 -7.27 -7.63 -14.75
CA PRO A 168 -5.91 -7.30 -15.16
C PRO A 168 -5.37 -6.02 -14.51
N PHE A 169 -4.06 -5.97 -14.28
CA PHE A 169 -3.36 -4.80 -13.72
C PHE A 169 -3.78 -3.47 -14.37
N GLY A 170 -3.83 -3.41 -15.70
CA GLY A 170 -4.17 -2.21 -16.46
C GLY A 170 -5.61 -1.72 -16.29
N VAL A 171 -6.51 -2.54 -15.74
CA VAL A 171 -7.86 -2.10 -15.34
C VAL A 171 -7.79 -1.25 -14.08
N TRP A 172 -6.89 -1.58 -13.15
CA TRP A 172 -6.71 -0.91 -11.87
C TRP A 172 -5.83 0.33 -11.97
N PHE A 173 -4.74 0.23 -12.73
CA PHE A 173 -3.68 1.24 -12.76
C PHE A 173 -3.29 1.63 -14.19
N ASP A 174 -2.66 2.79 -14.32
CA ASP A 174 -1.96 3.21 -15.54
C ASP A 174 -0.73 2.31 -15.78
N GLN A 175 -0.94 1.22 -16.52
CA GLN A 175 0.10 0.24 -16.82
C GLN A 175 1.30 0.86 -17.54
N ALA A 176 1.10 1.81 -18.44
CA ALA A 176 2.19 2.42 -19.19
C ALA A 176 3.10 3.23 -18.25
N ALA A 177 2.51 4.06 -17.38
CA ALA A 177 3.27 4.81 -16.39
C ALA A 177 4.02 3.89 -15.41
N PHE A 178 3.38 2.79 -15.00
CA PHE A 178 4.01 1.81 -14.11
C PHE A 178 5.19 1.10 -14.77
N VAL A 179 5.03 0.59 -16.00
CA VAL A 179 6.11 -0.05 -16.78
C VAL A 179 7.28 0.90 -16.99
N GLN A 180 7.00 2.16 -17.33
CA GLN A 180 8.04 3.18 -17.49
C GLN A 180 8.86 3.36 -16.21
N ALA A 181 8.19 3.52 -15.06
CA ALA A 181 8.88 3.72 -13.78
C ALA A 181 9.73 2.50 -13.37
N LEU A 182 9.28 1.28 -13.67
CA LEU A 182 10.09 0.07 -13.42
C LEU A 182 11.33 0.03 -14.32
N ASN A 183 11.19 0.35 -15.61
CA ASN A 183 12.30 0.36 -16.56
C ASN A 183 13.37 1.41 -16.20
N GLU A 184 12.97 2.58 -15.71
CA GLU A 184 13.89 3.61 -15.20
C GLU A 184 14.74 3.13 -14.02
N HIS A 185 14.26 2.11 -13.29
CA HIS A 185 14.97 1.44 -12.20
C HIS A 185 15.56 0.09 -12.60
N GLY A 186 15.77 -0.15 -13.90
CA GLY A 186 16.43 -1.34 -14.44
C GLY A 186 15.60 -2.62 -14.36
N MET A 187 14.30 -2.51 -14.08
CA MET A 187 13.38 -3.64 -14.04
C MET A 187 12.54 -3.72 -15.30
N GLN A 188 12.63 -4.85 -15.99
CA GLN A 188 11.84 -5.13 -17.18
C GLN A 188 10.47 -5.72 -16.84
N VAL A 189 9.48 -5.45 -17.68
CA VAL A 189 8.14 -6.05 -17.60
C VAL A 189 7.90 -6.87 -18.86
N ALA A 190 7.37 -8.09 -18.72
CA ALA A 190 7.09 -8.98 -19.86
C ALA A 190 5.70 -8.70 -20.48
N GLU A 191 5.57 -8.94 -21.80
CA GLU A 191 4.32 -8.74 -22.55
C GLU A 191 3.18 -9.72 -22.21
N GLY A 192 3.47 -10.77 -21.44
CA GLY A 192 2.46 -11.75 -21.05
C GLY A 192 2.94 -12.78 -20.03
N ALA A 193 2.04 -13.69 -19.67
CA ALA A 193 2.33 -14.82 -18.79
C ALA A 193 2.72 -16.06 -19.60
N ALA A 194 3.71 -16.81 -19.11
CA ALA A 194 3.99 -18.14 -19.63
C ALA A 194 2.88 -19.12 -19.25
N ALA A 195 2.48 -19.98 -20.18
CA ALA A 195 1.43 -20.98 -19.97
C ALA A 195 1.78 -22.01 -18.88
N GLU A 196 3.05 -22.43 -18.82
CA GLU A 196 3.52 -23.47 -17.89
C GLU A 196 4.77 -23.02 -17.11
N PRO A 197 4.64 -22.05 -16.18
CA PRO A 197 5.76 -21.60 -15.38
C PRO A 197 6.13 -22.65 -14.34
N ALA A 198 7.42 -22.79 -14.04
CA ALA A 198 7.84 -23.67 -12.96
C ALA A 198 7.41 -23.10 -11.60
N LEU A 199 6.56 -23.84 -10.89
CA LEU A 199 6.08 -23.44 -9.57
C LEU A 199 7.21 -23.48 -8.53
N VAL A 200 7.34 -22.39 -7.77
CA VAL A 200 8.14 -22.34 -6.55
C VAL A 200 7.19 -22.51 -5.38
N GLY A 201 7.21 -23.69 -4.77
CA GLY A 201 6.54 -23.92 -3.51
C GLY A 201 7.18 -23.07 -2.43
N ILE A 202 6.42 -22.13 -1.89
CA ILE A 202 6.78 -21.45 -0.65
C ILE A 202 5.80 -21.97 0.39
N GLU A 203 6.31 -22.58 1.45
CA GLU A 203 5.47 -23.09 2.53
C GLU A 203 4.62 -21.95 3.11
N ARG A 204 3.40 -22.32 3.55
CA ARG A 204 2.38 -21.35 3.98
C ARG A 204 2.93 -20.41 5.03
N TYR A 205 2.38 -19.20 5.00
CA TYR A 205 2.67 -18.15 5.95
C TYR A 205 2.48 -18.67 7.38
N ASP A 206 3.55 -18.66 8.14
CA ASP A 206 3.48 -18.20 9.51
C ASP A 206 4.35 -16.94 9.53
N SER A 207 3.91 -15.86 10.18
CA SER A 207 4.68 -14.60 10.27
C SER A 207 6.01 -14.75 11.04
N GLN A 208 6.35 -15.98 11.45
CA GLN A 208 7.57 -16.41 12.13
C GLN A 208 8.42 -17.32 11.22
N SER A 209 7.97 -17.69 10.02
CA SER A 209 8.69 -18.57 9.12
C SER A 209 9.85 -17.79 8.53
N GLN A 210 11.03 -18.43 8.50
CA GLN A 210 12.25 -17.68 8.24
C GLN A 210 12.25 -17.17 6.80
N PRO A 211 12.39 -15.84 6.57
CA PRO A 211 12.44 -15.26 5.22
C PRO A 211 13.51 -15.88 4.30
N VAL A 212 14.50 -16.53 4.91
CA VAL A 212 15.58 -17.27 4.24
C VAL A 212 15.06 -18.47 3.45
N ASP A 213 14.04 -19.17 3.93
CA ASP A 213 13.53 -20.38 3.27
C ASP A 213 12.87 -20.06 1.92
N ALA A 214 12.19 -18.92 1.83
CA ALA A 214 11.65 -18.41 0.57
C ALA A 214 12.76 -18.19 -0.46
N ILE A 215 13.84 -17.50 -0.08
CA ILE A 215 15.01 -17.25 -0.95
C ILE A 215 15.64 -18.56 -1.41
N VAL A 216 15.85 -19.51 -0.49
CA VAL A 216 16.41 -20.82 -0.82
C VAL A 216 15.52 -21.57 -1.81
N ALA A 217 14.20 -21.54 -1.62
CA ALA A 217 13.26 -22.14 -2.56
C ALA A 217 13.35 -21.51 -3.97
N TYR A 218 13.48 -20.18 -4.05
CA TYR A 218 13.68 -19.48 -5.32
C TYR A 218 14.99 -19.88 -6.00
N MET A 219 16.08 -19.95 -5.25
CA MET A 219 17.40 -20.28 -5.78
C MET A 219 17.46 -21.68 -6.38
N LYS A 220 16.69 -22.64 -5.86
CA LYS A 220 16.54 -23.99 -6.43
C LYS A 220 15.90 -24.01 -7.81
N LYS A 221 15.12 -22.98 -8.18
CA LYS A 221 14.44 -22.87 -9.48
C LYS A 221 15.05 -21.82 -10.40
N ARG A 222 16.17 -21.20 -10.01
CA ARG A 222 16.77 -20.07 -10.74
C ARG A 222 17.12 -20.35 -12.21
N THR A 223 17.39 -21.61 -12.58
CA THR A 223 17.74 -22.00 -13.96
C THR A 223 16.53 -22.12 -14.89
N ARG A 224 15.30 -22.16 -14.35
CA ARG A 224 14.09 -22.22 -15.15
C ARG A 224 13.86 -20.89 -15.86
N GLN A 225 13.42 -20.93 -17.12
CA GLN A 225 13.16 -19.71 -17.89
C GLN A 225 12.02 -18.90 -17.25
N HIS A 226 10.88 -19.55 -17.00
CA HIS A 226 9.72 -18.95 -16.33
C HIS A 226 9.48 -19.61 -14.99
N ILE A 227 9.30 -18.80 -13.95
CA ILE A 227 8.92 -19.29 -12.62
C ILE A 227 7.67 -18.56 -12.14
N ARG A 228 6.86 -19.25 -11.34
CA ARG A 228 5.68 -18.69 -10.68
C ARG A 228 5.73 -18.96 -9.19
N ILE A 229 5.33 -17.99 -8.39
CA ILE A 229 5.31 -18.08 -6.94
C ILE A 229 3.91 -17.74 -6.42
N ALA A 230 3.47 -18.43 -5.38
CA ALA A 230 2.21 -18.10 -4.71
C ALA A 230 2.45 -16.97 -3.70
N CYS A 231 1.67 -15.88 -3.82
CA CYS A 231 1.69 -14.65 -3.02
C CYS A 231 2.97 -14.36 -2.20
N PRO A 232 3.86 -13.47 -2.67
CA PRO A 232 5.12 -13.18 -1.99
C PRO A 232 4.99 -12.22 -0.79
N ALA A 233 3.78 -11.75 -0.48
CA ALA A 233 3.58 -10.80 0.62
C ALA A 233 4.27 -11.28 1.90
N PHE A 234 5.00 -10.36 2.56
CA PHE A 234 5.56 -10.54 3.89
C PHE A 234 6.64 -11.63 4.03
N ARG A 235 7.25 -12.07 2.91
CA ARG A 235 8.19 -13.22 2.90
C ARG A 235 9.64 -12.88 2.61
N LEU A 236 9.96 -11.60 2.46
CA LEU A 236 11.31 -11.16 2.13
C LEU A 236 12.05 -10.64 3.37
N PRO A 237 13.36 -10.91 3.50
CA PRO A 237 14.15 -10.30 4.56
C PRO A 237 14.13 -8.78 4.48
N GLY A 238 14.00 -8.08 5.61
CA GLY A 238 13.99 -6.62 5.64
C GLY A 238 15.21 -5.99 4.94
N ALA A 239 16.42 -6.55 5.14
CA ALA A 239 17.62 -6.06 4.46
C ALA A 239 17.55 -6.15 2.92
N LEU A 240 16.76 -7.10 2.39
CA LEU A 240 16.50 -7.19 0.96
C LEU A 240 15.56 -6.08 0.51
N ILE A 241 14.47 -5.86 1.26
CA ILE A 241 13.52 -4.77 1.01
C ILE A 241 14.22 -3.41 1.05
N GLU A 242 15.09 -3.19 2.04
CA GLU A 242 15.86 -1.94 2.20
C GLU A 242 16.74 -1.64 1.00
N ARG A 243 17.46 -2.65 0.48
CA ARG A 243 18.31 -2.49 -0.70
C ARG A 243 17.55 -1.99 -1.93
N HIS A 244 16.26 -2.29 -2.03
CA HIS A 244 15.40 -1.94 -3.16
C HIS A 244 14.44 -0.78 -2.84
N LYS A 245 14.70 0.00 -1.79
CA LYS A 245 13.86 1.12 -1.36
C LYS A 245 13.49 2.08 -2.50
N GLU A 246 14.46 2.51 -3.30
CA GLU A 246 14.21 3.45 -4.42
C GLU A 246 13.28 2.86 -5.48
N LEU A 247 13.47 1.59 -5.85
CA LEU A 247 12.58 0.87 -6.76
C LEU A 247 11.16 0.78 -6.18
N LEU A 248 11.04 0.46 -4.88
CA LEU A 248 9.74 0.35 -4.20
C LEU A 248 9.01 1.70 -4.14
N MET A 249 9.74 2.78 -3.86
CA MET A 249 9.21 4.15 -3.87
C MET A 249 8.74 4.55 -5.26
N ALA A 250 9.54 4.29 -6.30
CA ALA A 250 9.19 4.58 -7.69
C ALA A 250 7.96 3.78 -8.14
N ALA A 251 7.95 2.47 -7.90
CA ALA A 251 6.83 1.59 -8.20
C ALA A 251 5.55 2.07 -7.49
N SER A 252 5.61 2.38 -6.20
CA SER A 252 4.45 2.83 -5.44
C SER A 252 3.87 4.14 -5.98
N ARG A 253 4.72 5.13 -6.30
CA ARG A 253 4.29 6.39 -6.93
C ARG A 253 3.70 6.17 -8.32
N ALA A 254 4.20 5.18 -9.06
CA ALA A 254 3.75 4.85 -10.40
C ALA A 254 2.47 4.01 -10.43
N LEU A 255 2.03 3.47 -9.29
CA LEU A 255 0.66 2.96 -9.13
C LEU A 255 -0.30 4.15 -9.18
N ARG A 256 -0.57 4.64 -10.37
CA ARG A 256 -1.57 5.69 -10.63
C ARG A 256 -2.87 5.02 -11.00
N PRO A 257 -4.03 5.42 -10.44
CA PRO A 257 -5.31 4.82 -10.80
C PRO A 257 -5.53 4.89 -12.31
N SER A 258 -6.15 3.86 -12.89
CA SER A 258 -6.57 3.90 -14.29
C SER A 258 -7.55 5.07 -14.52
N PRO A 259 -7.76 5.52 -15.77
CA PRO A 259 -8.67 6.65 -16.04
C PRO A 259 -10.07 6.47 -15.44
N ARG A 260 -10.57 5.22 -15.39
CA ARG A 260 -11.84 4.88 -14.74
C ARG A 260 -11.84 5.22 -13.25
N TYR A 261 -10.86 4.71 -12.50
CA TYR A 261 -10.78 4.95 -11.07
C TYR A 261 -10.39 6.39 -10.74
N ALA A 262 -9.54 7.02 -11.54
CA ALA A 262 -9.22 8.43 -11.41
C ALA A 262 -10.48 9.32 -11.50
N ALA A 263 -11.40 9.02 -12.44
CA ALA A 263 -12.66 9.72 -12.56
C ALA A 263 -13.58 9.51 -11.34
N LEU A 264 -13.63 8.29 -10.78
CA LEU A 264 -14.38 7.99 -9.56
C LEU A 264 -13.82 8.73 -8.34
N ILE A 265 -12.50 8.77 -8.18
CA ILE A 265 -11.82 9.51 -7.11
C ILE A 265 -12.16 11.00 -7.21
N GLU A 266 -12.07 11.58 -8.42
CA GLU A 266 -12.40 12.99 -8.64
C GLU A 266 -13.88 13.29 -8.37
N ALA A 267 -14.78 12.40 -8.79
CA ALA A 267 -16.20 12.51 -8.50
C ALA A 267 -16.48 12.53 -6.99
N ARG A 268 -15.78 11.70 -6.20
CA ARG A 268 -15.88 11.72 -4.73
C ARG A 268 -15.32 13.01 -4.13
N ARG A 269 -14.20 13.54 -4.64
CA ARG A 269 -13.65 14.83 -4.19
C ARG A 269 -14.63 15.97 -4.44
N GLN A 270 -15.25 16.00 -5.62
CA GLN A 270 -16.30 16.96 -5.93
C GLN A 270 -17.50 16.79 -4.99
N ARG A 271 -17.92 15.55 -4.73
CA ARG A 271 -19.04 15.27 -3.83
C ARG A 271 -18.76 15.72 -2.39
N ILE A 272 -17.54 15.56 -1.90
CA ILE A 272 -17.13 16.08 -0.58
C ILE A 272 -17.29 17.60 -0.55
N ALA A 273 -16.81 18.30 -1.58
CA ALA A 273 -16.95 19.76 -1.69
C ALA A 273 -18.44 20.18 -1.73
N ASP A 274 -19.27 19.50 -2.54
CA ASP A 274 -20.71 19.79 -2.64
C ASP A 274 -21.46 19.59 -1.32
N LEU A 275 -21.11 18.54 -0.56
CA LEU A 275 -21.78 18.21 0.71
C LEU A 275 -21.39 19.17 1.85
N THR A 276 -20.18 19.72 1.81
CA THR A 276 -19.58 20.45 2.94
C THR A 276 -19.46 21.95 2.68
N GLY A 277 -19.55 22.38 1.42
CA GLY A 277 -19.22 23.75 1.00
C GLY A 277 -17.73 24.07 1.07
N ALA A 278 -16.87 23.10 1.41
CA ALA A 278 -15.43 23.30 1.46
C ALA A 278 -14.84 23.44 0.03
N PRO A 279 -13.71 24.16 -0.14
CA PRO A 279 -13.01 24.20 -1.42
C PRO A 279 -12.66 22.78 -1.93
N LEU A 280 -12.67 22.59 -3.25
CA LEU A 280 -12.30 21.32 -3.88
C LEU A 280 -10.91 20.87 -3.39
N GLY A 281 -10.83 19.63 -2.89
CA GLY A 281 -9.60 19.07 -2.33
C GLY A 281 -9.32 19.44 -0.86
N SER A 282 -10.18 20.23 -0.21
CA SER A 282 -10.03 20.59 1.20
C SER A 282 -10.78 19.61 2.11
N TYR A 283 -10.17 18.46 2.40
CA TYR A 283 -10.71 17.46 3.31
C TYR A 283 -9.61 16.68 4.04
N ASN A 284 -9.97 16.13 5.19
CA ASN A 284 -9.18 15.16 5.94
C ASN A 284 -9.78 13.76 5.77
N VAL A 285 -9.00 12.70 5.97
CA VAL A 285 -9.50 11.32 5.94
C VAL A 285 -9.21 10.63 7.27
N LEU A 286 -10.23 9.95 7.79
CA LEU A 286 -10.13 8.98 8.87
C LEU A 286 -10.43 7.59 8.31
N HIS A 287 -9.44 6.70 8.29
CA HIS A 287 -9.67 5.29 8.04
C HIS A 287 -10.02 4.58 9.36
N LEU A 288 -11.33 4.39 9.57
CA LEU A 288 -11.87 3.78 10.78
C LEU A 288 -12.02 2.28 10.60
N ARG A 289 -11.43 1.50 11.50
CA ARG A 289 -11.63 0.04 11.54
C ARG A 289 -12.71 -0.31 12.56
N ALA A 290 -13.93 -0.52 12.07
CA ALA A 290 -15.12 -0.80 12.87
C ALA A 290 -15.86 -2.07 12.41
N GLU A 291 -15.25 -2.85 11.53
CA GLU A 291 -15.84 -4.02 10.90
C GLU A 291 -15.87 -5.25 11.82
N LYS A 292 -16.85 -6.14 11.61
CA LYS A 292 -16.98 -7.39 12.39
C LYS A 292 -15.73 -8.27 12.34
N ASP A 293 -15.17 -8.47 11.15
CA ASP A 293 -13.94 -9.24 10.93
C ASP A 293 -12.74 -8.60 11.64
N TRP A 294 -12.69 -7.26 11.67
CA TRP A 294 -11.67 -6.51 12.37
C TRP A 294 -11.73 -6.71 13.88
N LEU A 295 -12.92 -6.68 14.49
CA LEU A 295 -13.06 -6.94 15.92
C LEU A 295 -12.56 -8.35 16.28
N ALA A 296 -12.89 -9.36 15.48
CA ALA A 296 -12.39 -10.72 15.67
C ALA A 296 -10.86 -10.81 15.51
N LEU A 297 -10.30 -10.11 14.51
CA LEU A 297 -8.85 -10.00 14.34
C LEU A 297 -8.19 -9.35 15.56
N CYS A 298 -8.79 -8.29 16.11
CA CYS A 298 -8.23 -7.60 17.27
C CYS A 298 -8.26 -8.45 18.54
N GLU A 299 -9.29 -9.29 18.73
CA GLU A 299 -9.33 -10.26 19.84
C GLU A 299 -8.17 -11.26 19.75
N TRP A 300 -7.88 -11.78 18.56
CA TRP A 300 -6.70 -12.62 18.33
C TRP A 300 -5.38 -11.84 18.44
N TRP A 301 -5.38 -10.57 18.01
CA TRP A 301 -4.20 -9.72 18.02
C TRP A 301 -3.72 -9.42 19.43
N GLN A 302 -4.67 -9.27 20.36
CA GLN A 302 -4.41 -8.74 21.68
C GLN A 302 -3.54 -9.66 22.52
N LYS A 303 -2.24 -9.31 22.60
CA LYS A 303 -1.21 -9.99 23.38
C LYS A 303 -0.29 -8.95 24.01
N PRO A 304 -0.68 -8.35 25.15
CA PRO A 304 0.09 -7.29 25.80
C PRO A 304 1.54 -7.65 26.10
N GLU A 305 1.81 -8.92 26.43
CA GLU A 305 3.15 -9.45 26.68
C GLU A 305 4.08 -9.41 25.45
N GLU A 306 3.49 -9.36 24.24
CA GLU A 306 4.21 -9.19 22.96
C GLU A 306 4.18 -7.73 22.46
N GLY A 307 3.67 -6.78 23.27
CA GLY A 307 3.48 -5.38 22.85
C GLY A 307 2.36 -5.20 21.82
N ARG A 308 1.39 -6.12 21.79
CA ARG A 308 0.26 -6.14 20.86
C ARG A 308 -1.04 -5.79 21.58
N ASP A 309 -1.16 -4.57 22.07
CA ASP A 309 -2.30 -4.08 22.86
C ASP A 309 -2.96 -2.83 22.26
N ASN A 310 -2.64 -2.52 21.01
CA ASN A 310 -3.05 -1.29 20.35
C ASN A 310 -4.23 -1.43 19.36
N CYS A 311 -4.71 -2.63 19.05
CA CYS A 311 -5.61 -2.83 17.89
C CYS A 311 -6.92 -2.02 17.92
N MET A 312 -7.58 -1.90 19.08
CA MET A 312 -8.85 -1.18 19.24
C MET A 312 -8.74 0.11 20.07
N ASN A 313 -7.52 0.51 20.43
CA ASN A 313 -7.32 1.69 21.26
C ASN A 313 -7.88 2.93 20.57
N ASN A 314 -8.58 3.75 21.33
CA ASN A 314 -9.21 4.99 20.90
C ASN A 314 -10.19 4.89 19.71
N THR A 315 -10.59 3.69 19.26
CA THR A 315 -11.57 3.56 18.16
C THR A 315 -12.89 4.27 18.50
N LEU A 316 -13.38 4.10 19.74
CA LEU A 316 -14.63 4.72 20.21
C LEU A 316 -14.47 6.20 20.56
N THR A 317 -13.24 6.66 20.81
CA THR A 317 -12.91 8.02 21.26
C THR A 317 -12.11 8.80 20.21
N VAL A 318 -12.18 8.39 18.95
CA VAL A 318 -11.31 8.85 17.84
C VAL A 318 -11.34 10.36 17.58
N GLY A 319 -12.36 11.08 18.05
CA GLY A 319 -12.40 12.54 18.05
C GLY A 319 -11.26 13.20 18.83
N GLN A 320 -10.84 12.60 19.96
CA GLN A 320 -9.71 13.09 20.75
C GLN A 320 -8.38 12.95 19.99
N PRO A 321 -8.01 11.77 19.46
CA PRO A 321 -6.83 11.63 18.60
C PRO A 321 -6.81 12.57 17.39
N LEU A 322 -7.95 12.85 16.74
CA LEU A 322 -8.01 13.83 15.65
C LEU A 322 -7.57 15.22 16.14
N GLN A 323 -8.06 15.66 17.30
CA GLN A 323 -7.67 16.93 17.91
C GLN A 323 -6.18 16.94 18.28
N GLU A 324 -5.68 15.88 18.93
CA GLU A 324 -4.28 15.74 19.36
C GLU A 324 -3.30 15.74 18.17
N HIS A 325 -3.70 15.16 17.02
CA HIS A 325 -2.90 15.19 15.79
C HIS A 325 -3.08 16.50 14.99
N GLY A 326 -3.71 17.52 15.58
CA GLY A 326 -3.85 18.86 15.00
C GLY A 326 -4.72 18.90 13.75
N PHE A 327 -5.76 18.08 13.67
CA PHE A 327 -6.73 18.19 12.58
C PHE A 327 -7.56 19.47 12.75
N PRO A 328 -7.68 20.32 11.73
CA PRO A 328 -8.52 21.51 11.78
C PRO A 328 -10.01 21.12 11.80
N PRO A 329 -10.79 21.49 12.83
CA PRO A 329 -12.19 21.08 12.97
C PRO A 329 -13.12 21.65 11.88
N GLU A 330 -12.73 22.75 11.24
CA GLU A 330 -13.43 23.38 10.13
C GLU A 330 -13.25 22.65 8.79
N VAL A 331 -12.24 21.77 8.67
CA VAL A 331 -12.03 20.95 7.47
C VAL A 331 -12.78 19.62 7.66
N PRO A 332 -13.65 19.23 6.72
CA PRO A 332 -14.45 18.02 6.86
C PRO A 332 -13.58 16.76 7.00
N VAL A 333 -14.02 15.83 7.84
CA VAL A 333 -13.37 14.54 8.05
C VAL A 333 -14.15 13.45 7.33
N VAL A 334 -13.60 12.96 6.24
CA VAL A 334 -14.16 11.83 5.50
C VAL A 334 -13.84 10.54 6.25
N VAL A 335 -14.87 9.85 6.71
CA VAL A 335 -14.75 8.58 7.44
C VAL A 335 -14.87 7.42 6.44
N VAL A 336 -13.81 6.66 6.24
CA VAL A 336 -13.77 5.48 5.37
C VAL A 336 -13.67 4.20 6.20
N THR A 337 -14.51 3.22 5.88
CA THR A 337 -14.63 1.90 6.54
C THR A 337 -15.45 0.96 5.64
N SER A 338 -15.48 -0.35 5.89
CA SER A 338 -16.47 -1.23 5.25
C SER A 338 -17.86 -1.03 5.88
N PHE A 339 -18.61 -0.02 5.44
CA PHE A 339 -19.91 0.34 6.03
C PHE A 339 -20.93 -0.81 6.07
N ARG A 340 -20.87 -1.74 5.12
CA ARG A 340 -21.74 -2.93 5.10
C ARG A 340 -21.45 -3.90 6.26
N ASP A 341 -20.20 -3.94 6.69
CA ASP A 341 -19.69 -4.87 7.71
C ASP A 341 -19.41 -4.18 9.05
N ALA A 342 -19.58 -2.87 9.12
CA ALA A 342 -19.36 -2.07 10.31
C ALA A 342 -20.31 -2.50 11.45
N VAL A 343 -19.75 -2.68 12.64
CA VAL A 343 -20.52 -2.89 13.86
C VAL A 343 -21.13 -1.56 14.26
N LYS A 344 -22.47 -1.48 14.18
CA LYS A 344 -23.24 -0.24 14.36
C LYS A 344 -22.84 0.53 15.62
N ASP A 345 -22.77 -0.14 16.77
CA ASP A 345 -22.47 0.51 18.04
C ASP A 345 -21.06 1.11 18.09
N VAL A 346 -20.09 0.44 17.45
CA VAL A 346 -18.70 0.93 17.34
C VAL A 346 -18.65 2.15 16.42
N LEU A 347 -19.32 2.08 15.27
CA LEU A 347 -19.39 3.19 14.32
C LEU A 347 -20.09 4.41 14.93
N ASP A 348 -21.23 4.21 15.57
CA ASP A 348 -22.01 5.29 16.19
C ASP A 348 -21.23 5.98 17.31
N ALA A 349 -20.54 5.22 18.17
CA ALA A 349 -19.71 5.77 19.23
C ALA A 349 -18.54 6.58 18.65
N ALA A 350 -17.86 6.07 17.62
CA ALA A 350 -16.79 6.79 16.93
C ALA A 350 -17.31 8.11 16.31
N LEU A 351 -18.45 8.06 15.60
CA LEU A 351 -19.08 9.25 15.01
C LEU A 351 -19.55 10.26 16.07
N GLN A 352 -20.07 9.77 17.20
CA GLN A 352 -20.42 10.63 18.33
C GLN A 352 -19.17 11.32 18.90
N SER A 353 -18.05 10.59 19.03
CA SER A 353 -16.78 11.15 19.47
C SER A 353 -16.26 12.24 18.51
N ILE A 354 -16.29 11.99 17.19
CA ILE A 354 -15.89 12.97 16.17
C ILE A 354 -16.70 14.26 16.30
N ARG A 355 -18.04 14.15 16.36
CA ARG A 355 -18.94 15.31 16.52
C ARG A 355 -18.74 16.02 17.86
N GLY A 356 -18.51 15.27 18.94
CA GLY A 356 -18.23 15.82 20.27
C GLY A 356 -16.97 16.69 20.32
N HIS A 357 -16.01 16.43 19.43
CA HIS A 357 -14.80 17.23 19.25
C HIS A 357 -14.92 18.29 18.14
N LYS A 358 -16.15 18.63 17.75
CA LYS A 358 -16.51 19.69 16.78
C LYS A 358 -16.05 19.47 15.35
N PHE A 359 -15.67 18.25 14.99
CA PHE A 359 -15.40 17.88 13.59
C PHE A 359 -16.71 17.63 12.83
N VAL A 360 -16.68 17.84 11.52
CA VAL A 360 -17.78 17.54 10.60
C VAL A 360 -17.49 16.21 9.88
N PRO A 361 -18.11 15.09 10.29
CA PRO A 361 -17.92 13.82 9.60
C PRO A 361 -18.70 13.79 8.28
N VAL A 362 -18.04 13.29 7.23
CA VAL A 362 -18.67 12.89 5.96
C VAL A 362 -18.47 11.40 5.79
N LEU A 363 -19.54 10.61 5.66
CA LEU A 363 -19.39 9.17 5.56
C LEU A 363 -18.98 8.77 4.15
N GLY A 364 -17.99 7.88 4.00
CA GLY A 364 -17.60 7.36 2.69
C GLY A 364 -18.78 6.74 1.92
N SER A 365 -19.77 6.18 2.62
CA SER A 365 -21.02 5.68 2.01
C SER A 365 -21.90 6.78 1.39
N GLU A 366 -21.81 8.02 1.85
CA GLU A 366 -22.55 9.17 1.29
C GLU A 366 -21.90 9.73 0.01
N LEU A 367 -20.66 9.32 -0.26
CA LEU A 367 -19.90 9.73 -1.43
C LEU A 367 -20.21 8.88 -2.66
N VAL A 368 -20.77 7.69 -2.46
CA VAL A 368 -21.08 6.73 -3.53
C VAL A 368 -22.28 7.21 -4.34
N ARG A 369 -22.14 7.32 -5.67
CA ARG A 369 -23.26 7.69 -6.57
C ARG A 369 -23.35 6.82 -7.81
N GLY A 370 -24.56 6.34 -8.06
CA GLY A 370 -24.91 5.69 -9.32
C GLY A 370 -24.52 4.22 -9.35
N LYS A 371 -25.10 3.52 -10.32
CA LYS A 371 -25.05 2.06 -10.41
C LYS A 371 -23.64 1.51 -10.59
N GLU A 372 -22.76 2.24 -11.29
CA GLU A 372 -21.38 1.80 -11.51
C GLU A 372 -20.61 1.72 -10.19
N GLU A 373 -20.70 2.76 -9.37
CA GLU A 373 -19.96 2.83 -8.12
C GLU A 373 -20.54 1.87 -7.06
N GLU A 374 -21.87 1.71 -7.06
CA GLU A 374 -22.57 0.71 -6.26
C GLU A 374 -22.17 -0.73 -6.61
N ALA A 375 -21.85 -0.97 -7.89
CA ALA A 375 -21.43 -2.26 -8.42
C ALA A 375 -19.95 -2.58 -8.19
N LEU A 376 -19.15 -1.63 -7.70
CA LEU A 376 -17.74 -1.90 -7.39
C LEU A 376 -17.62 -3.04 -6.37
N SER A 377 -16.60 -3.85 -6.54
CA SER A 377 -16.21 -4.86 -5.56
C SER A 377 -15.67 -4.22 -4.28
N ARG A 378 -15.42 -5.05 -3.26
CA ARG A 378 -14.80 -4.60 -2.00
C ARG A 378 -13.43 -3.96 -2.25
N GLU A 379 -12.58 -4.63 -3.01
CA GLU A 379 -11.21 -4.16 -3.24
C GLU A 379 -11.15 -2.95 -4.19
N GLN A 380 -12.09 -2.86 -5.14
CA GLN A 380 -12.20 -1.68 -6.00
C GLN A 380 -12.63 -0.43 -5.20
N ARG A 381 -13.57 -0.56 -4.26
CA ARG A 381 -13.91 0.53 -3.32
C ARG A 381 -12.71 0.90 -2.44
N ALA A 382 -11.98 -0.10 -1.95
CA ALA A 382 -10.78 0.11 -1.16
C ALA A 382 -9.72 0.90 -1.93
N LEU A 383 -9.54 0.66 -3.24
CA LEU A 383 -8.68 1.50 -4.08
C LEU A 383 -9.13 2.96 -4.05
N VAL A 384 -10.42 3.24 -4.28
CA VAL A 384 -10.91 4.63 -4.31
C VAL A 384 -10.70 5.31 -2.94
N ASP A 385 -11.02 4.63 -1.84
CA ASP A 385 -10.79 5.14 -0.48
C ASP A 385 -9.30 5.36 -0.20
N TYR A 386 -8.42 4.50 -0.75
CA TYR A 386 -6.98 4.59 -0.58
C TYR A 386 -6.42 5.88 -1.19
N TYR A 387 -6.81 6.21 -2.43
CA TYR A 387 -6.35 7.44 -3.08
C TYR A 387 -6.98 8.70 -2.49
N LEU A 388 -8.21 8.64 -1.98
CA LEU A 388 -8.73 9.73 -1.14
C LEU A 388 -7.84 9.96 0.09
N GLY A 389 -7.40 8.88 0.75
CA GLY A 389 -6.47 8.97 1.88
C GLY A 389 -5.10 9.53 1.50
N LEU A 390 -4.57 9.19 0.32
CA LEU A 390 -3.32 9.76 -0.18
C LEU A 390 -3.43 11.26 -0.50
N ASP A 391 -4.58 11.72 -0.99
CA ASP A 391 -4.79 13.11 -1.41
C ASP A 391 -5.35 14.03 -0.33
N ALA A 392 -5.81 13.48 0.80
CA ALA A 392 -6.28 14.27 1.93
C ALA A 392 -5.22 15.23 2.48
N GLN A 393 -5.64 16.35 3.08
CA GLN A 393 -4.74 17.27 3.77
C GLN A 393 -4.04 16.59 4.95
N ARG A 394 -4.80 15.87 5.77
CA ARG A 394 -4.30 14.99 6.82
C ARG A 394 -5.00 13.64 6.75
N PHE A 395 -4.27 12.60 7.15
CA PHE A 395 -4.76 11.22 7.21
C PHE A 395 -4.55 10.66 8.61
N LEU A 396 -5.58 10.02 9.17
CA LEU A 396 -5.50 9.27 10.42
C LEU A 396 -6.09 7.88 10.20
N GLY A 397 -5.48 6.83 10.74
CA GLY A 397 -6.11 5.50 10.70
C GLY A 397 -5.64 4.58 11.83
N ASN A 398 -5.82 3.28 11.63
CA ASN A 398 -5.42 2.27 12.60
C ASN A 398 -4.02 1.68 12.30
N SER A 399 -3.07 1.75 13.24
CA SER A 399 -1.68 1.27 13.09
C SER A 399 -1.53 -0.22 12.80
N VAL A 400 -2.48 -1.06 13.22
CA VAL A 400 -2.46 -2.51 12.95
C VAL A 400 -2.94 -2.82 11.53
N SER A 401 -3.70 -1.90 10.91
CA SER A 401 -4.20 -2.10 9.55
C SER A 401 -3.11 -1.86 8.51
N THR A 402 -2.86 -2.85 7.66
CA THR A 402 -1.93 -2.71 6.53
C THR A 402 -2.36 -1.60 5.59
N PHE A 403 -3.68 -1.38 5.42
CA PHE A 403 -4.24 -0.28 4.64
C PHE A 403 -3.79 1.09 5.16
N THR A 404 -3.96 1.35 6.45
CA THR A 404 -3.46 2.59 7.09
C THR A 404 -1.95 2.70 6.96
N ALA A 405 -1.23 1.64 7.32
CA ALA A 405 0.22 1.66 7.37
C ALA A 405 0.81 2.02 6.00
N PHE A 406 0.27 1.45 4.93
CA PHE A 406 0.76 1.73 3.58
C PHE A 406 0.46 3.17 3.12
N ILE A 407 -0.73 3.72 3.44
CA ILE A 407 -1.02 5.15 3.20
C ILE A 407 -0.03 6.05 3.95
N MET A 408 0.23 5.75 5.23
CA MET A 408 1.19 6.51 6.04
C MET A 408 2.59 6.49 5.43
N LEU A 409 3.04 5.33 4.94
CA LEU A 409 4.34 5.17 4.29
C LEU A 409 4.42 6.02 3.00
N GLU A 410 3.43 5.93 2.11
CA GLU A 410 3.42 6.70 0.86
C GLU A 410 3.30 8.21 1.10
N ARG A 411 2.47 8.63 2.07
CA ARG A 411 2.36 10.04 2.48
C ARG A 411 3.67 10.55 3.06
N LYS A 412 4.37 9.74 3.85
CA LYS A 412 5.69 10.08 4.40
C LYS A 412 6.72 10.32 3.30
N TRP A 413 6.76 9.47 2.28
CA TRP A 413 7.60 9.69 1.08
C TRP A 413 7.25 10.95 0.30
N ALA A 414 6.03 11.45 0.44
CA ALA A 414 5.55 12.69 -0.16
C ALA A 414 5.56 13.89 0.81
N HIS A 415 6.16 13.73 2.01
CA HIS A 415 6.15 14.73 3.09
C HIS A 415 4.75 15.25 3.46
N ARG A 416 3.72 14.40 3.37
CA ARG A 416 2.33 14.70 3.72
C ARG A 416 2.01 14.21 5.13
N PRO A 417 1.29 15.01 5.96
CA PRO A 417 0.96 14.61 7.33
C PRO A 417 0.09 13.35 7.38
N ALA A 418 0.47 12.38 8.21
CA ALA A 418 -0.29 11.17 8.46
C ALA A 418 -0.01 10.65 9.87
N GLY A 419 -0.96 9.92 10.47
CA GLY A 419 -0.80 9.32 11.78
C GLY A 419 -1.76 8.16 12.02
N HIS A 420 -1.80 7.67 13.26
CA HIS A 420 -2.75 6.64 13.67
C HIS A 420 -3.37 6.94 15.04
N TYR A 421 -4.67 6.64 15.19
CA TYR A 421 -5.43 7.02 16.39
C TYR A 421 -5.20 6.08 17.58
N ASN A 422 -4.75 4.87 17.34
CA ASN A 422 -4.70 3.78 18.32
C ASN A 422 -3.31 3.55 18.94
N GLY A 423 -2.30 4.32 18.50
CA GLY A 423 -0.94 4.22 19.03
C GLY A 423 -0.25 2.88 18.76
N GLY A 424 0.82 2.61 19.51
CA GLY A 424 1.57 1.36 19.50
C GLY A 424 2.35 1.08 18.21
N ASN A 425 2.84 -0.16 18.10
CA ASN A 425 3.66 -0.58 16.96
C ASN A 425 2.84 -0.71 15.68
N VAL A 426 3.46 -0.39 14.54
CA VAL A 426 2.91 -0.63 13.20
C VAL A 426 3.50 -1.93 12.66
N PRO A 427 2.73 -3.03 12.51
CA PRO A 427 3.27 -4.33 12.11
C PRO A 427 3.96 -4.33 10.74
N LEU A 428 3.60 -3.37 9.87
CA LEU A 428 4.21 -3.22 8.55
C LEU A 428 5.72 -2.96 8.63
N SER A 429 6.23 -2.35 9.72
CA SER A 429 7.67 -2.06 9.88
C SER A 429 8.54 -3.32 9.93
N LEU A 430 7.96 -4.47 10.32
CA LEU A 430 8.64 -5.77 10.27
C LEU A 430 8.98 -6.22 8.83
N PHE A 431 8.24 -5.70 7.86
CA PHE A 431 8.35 -6.08 6.44
C PHE A 431 8.97 -4.97 5.59
N PHE A 432 8.82 -3.71 6.01
CA PHE A 432 9.39 -2.54 5.36
C PHE A 432 10.23 -1.77 6.40
N PRO A 433 11.53 -2.11 6.57
CA PRO A 433 12.34 -1.58 7.65
C PRO A 433 12.53 -0.05 7.62
N PHE A 434 12.47 0.56 6.44
CA PHE A 434 12.45 2.02 6.29
C PHE A 434 11.13 2.70 6.76
N TYR A 435 10.15 1.94 7.27
CA TYR A 435 8.90 2.51 7.76
C TYR A 435 9.12 3.55 8.87
N ASP A 436 10.07 3.30 9.77
CA ASP A 436 10.32 4.16 10.94
C ASP A 436 11.38 5.24 10.68
N GLU A 437 12.11 5.19 9.56
CA GLU A 437 13.17 6.15 9.25
C GLU A 437 12.62 7.57 9.14
N GLN A 438 13.10 8.54 9.92
CA GLN A 438 12.66 9.92 9.76
C GLN A 438 12.93 10.39 8.32
N SER A 439 11.97 11.07 7.69
CA SER A 439 12.16 11.64 6.36
C SER A 439 13.27 12.71 6.46
N SER A 440 14.48 12.34 6.03
CA SER A 440 15.66 13.21 6.02
C SER A 440 15.53 14.32 5.01
#